data_AF-A0A2A2LZZ9-F1
#
_entry.id   AF-A0A2A2LZZ9-F1
#
_cell.length_a   1.000
_cell.length_b   1.000
_cell.length_c   1.000
_cell.angle_alpha   90.00
_cell.angle_beta   90.00
_cell.angle_gamma   90.00
#
_symmetry.space_group_name_H-M   'P 1'
#
loop_
_entity.id
_entity.type
_entity.pdbx_description
1 polymer ?
#
loop_
_entity_poly.entity_id
_entity_poly.type
_entity_poly.pdbx_seq_one_letter_code
_entity_poly.pdbx_strand_id
1 'polypeptide(L)' 'MFCGGGICTCLSDFVSLAQHCWPKVNPGESGCVENRQCEAVWPGTVCSSSGVCECSKGTVPSRT' A
#
# COMPACT_ATOMS: atom_id res chain seq x y z
N MET A 1 -1.05 -9.60 11.13
CA MET A 1 -1.54 -8.77 12.25
C MET A 1 -0.65 -9.07 13.46
N PHE A 2 -0.16 -8.05 14.16
CA PHE A 2 0.64 -8.20 15.38
C PHE A 2 -0.13 -7.55 16.53
N CYS A 3 -0.27 -8.25 17.65
CA CYS A 3 -0.99 -7.74 18.81
C CYS A 3 -0.04 -7.75 20.01
N GLY A 4 0.15 -6.59 20.63
CA GLY A 4 1.01 -6.42 21.80
C GLY A 4 0.50 -5.27 22.67
N GLY A 5 0.48 -5.45 23.99
CA GLY A 5 0.07 -4.40 24.93
C GLY A 5 -1.39 -3.94 24.80
N GLY A 6 -2.29 -4.79 24.31
CA GLY A 6 -3.72 -4.46 24.16
C GLY A 6 -4.09 -3.72 22.86
N ILE A 7 -3.10 -3.47 21.98
CA ILE A 7 -3.32 -2.86 20.67
C ILE A 7 -2.93 -3.89 19.60
N CYS A 8 -3.79 -4.05 18.59
CA CYS A 8 -3.49 -4.84 17.42
C CYS A 8 -3.22 -3.91 16.24
N THR A 9 -2.07 -4.07 15.60
CA THR A 9 -1.69 -3.33 14.40
C THR A 9 -1.47 -4.30 13.24
N CYS A 10 -1.61 -3.78 12.03
CA CYS A 10 -1.18 -4.54 10.85
C CYS A 10 0.33 -4.77 10.89
N LEU A 11 0.79 -5.84 10.22
CA LEU A 11 2.23 -6.11 10.05
C LEU A 11 2.87 -4.98 9.23
N SER A 12 4.20 -4.87 9.26
CA SER A 12 4.94 -3.83 8.55
C SER A 12 4.63 -3.78 7.04
N ASP A 13 4.32 -4.93 6.42
CA ASP A 13 3.95 -5.06 5.01
C ASP A 13 2.46 -4.84 4.71
N PHE A 14 1.68 -4.45 5.71
CA PHE A 14 0.23 -4.27 5.60
C PHE A 14 -0.20 -2.89 6.08
N VAL A 15 -1.25 -2.35 5.48
CA VAL A 15 -1.88 -1.08 5.85
C VAL A 15 -3.26 -1.34 6.45
N SER A 16 -3.60 -0.64 7.53
CA SER A 16 -4.93 -0.70 8.13
C SER A 16 -5.89 0.21 7.38
N LEU A 17 -6.86 -0.39 6.70
CA LEU A 17 -7.91 0.30 5.95
C LEU A 17 -9.26 -0.35 6.27
N ALA A 18 -10.24 0.46 6.67
CA ALA A 18 -11.59 0.00 7.01
C ALA A 18 -11.60 -1.18 8.01
N GLN A 19 -10.76 -1.13 9.06
CA GLN A 19 -10.60 -2.20 10.06
C GLN A 19 -10.06 -3.53 9.50
N HIS A 20 -9.51 -3.53 8.28
CA HIS A 20 -8.85 -4.66 7.65
C HIS A 20 -7.38 -4.36 7.36
N CYS A 21 -6.55 -5.40 7.38
CA CYS A 21 -5.13 -5.28 7.02
C CYS A 21 -4.95 -5.65 5.56
N TRP A 22 -4.82 -4.65 4.71
CA TRP A 22 -4.56 -4.84 3.29
C TRP A 22 -3.05 -4.92 3.03
N PRO A 23 -2.59 -5.78 2.11
CA PRO A 23 -1.19 -5.82 1.75
C PRO A 23 -0.78 -4.50 1.09
N LYS A 24 0.42 -4.03 1.43
CA LYS A 24 1.08 -2.95 0.72
C LYS A 24 1.52 -3.46 -0.65
N VAL A 25 1.36 -2.64 -1.68
CA VAL A 25 1.61 -3.03 -3.07
C VAL A 25 2.60 -2.06 -3.69
N ASN A 26 3.67 -2.58 -4.29
CA ASN A 26 4.68 -1.73 -4.91
C ASN A 26 4.16 -1.09 -6.21
N PRO A 27 4.66 0.09 -6.59
CA PRO A 27 4.38 0.64 -7.91
C PRO A 27 4.79 -0.35 -9.01
N GLY A 28 3.88 -0.64 -9.94
CA GLY A 28 4.02 -1.64 -10.99
C GLY A 28 3.50 -3.03 -10.63
N GLU A 29 3.14 -3.29 -9.36
CA GLU A 29 2.47 -4.53 -8.96
C GLU A 29 0.95 -4.39 -8.99
N SER A 30 0.28 -5.50 -9.34
CA SER A 30 -1.18 -5.65 -9.28
C SER A 30 -1.63 -6.22 -7.93
N GLY A 31 -2.80 -5.81 -7.46
CA GLY A 31 -3.39 -6.26 -6.19
C GLY A 31 -3.79 -5.14 -5.25
N CYS A 32 -3.73 -3.88 -5.70
CA CYS A 32 -4.28 -2.77 -4.94
C CYS A 32 -5.80 -2.68 -5.15
N VAL A 33 -6.51 -2.34 -4.10
CA VAL A 33 -7.94 -2.02 -4.07
C VAL A 33 -8.13 -0.54 -3.77
N GLU A 34 -7.26 0.02 -2.93
CA GLU A 34 -7.32 1.43 -2.54
C GLU A 34 -5.93 2.10 -2.63
N ASN A 35 -5.91 3.39 -2.96
CA ASN A 35 -4.68 4.18 -3.14
C ASN A 35 -3.73 4.07 -1.93
N ARG A 36 -4.29 4.00 -0.71
CA ARG A 36 -3.52 3.87 0.53
C ARG A 36 -2.63 2.64 0.58
N GLN A 37 -2.94 1.55 -0.13
CA GLN A 37 -2.06 0.38 -0.22
C GLN A 37 -0.77 0.69 -0.96
N CYS A 38 -0.86 1.49 -2.00
CA CYS A 38 0.28 1.96 -2.79
C CYS A 38 1.01 3.07 -2.02
N GLU A 39 0.28 4.06 -1.49
CA GLU A 39 0.85 5.21 -0.76
C GLU A 39 1.63 4.79 0.49
N ALA A 40 1.25 3.67 1.11
CA ALA A 40 1.95 3.10 2.25
C ALA A 40 3.36 2.56 1.91
N VAL A 41 3.66 2.35 0.63
CA VAL A 41 5.01 2.03 0.11
C VAL A 41 5.66 3.29 -0.44
N TRP A 42 4.97 3.98 -1.35
CA TRP A 42 5.49 5.15 -2.08
C TRP A 42 4.49 6.31 -2.00
N PRO A 43 4.80 7.40 -1.29
CA PRO A 43 3.88 8.51 -1.14
C PRO A 43 3.55 9.14 -2.51
N GLY A 44 2.25 9.33 -2.77
CA GLY A 44 1.76 9.87 -4.03
C GLY A 44 1.58 8.86 -5.16
N THR A 45 1.70 7.55 -4.91
CA THR A 45 1.20 6.53 -5.85
C THR A 45 -0.30 6.36 -5.72
N VAL A 46 -0.96 6.03 -6.82
CA VAL A 46 -2.40 5.78 -6.86
C VAL A 46 -2.68 4.37 -7.36
N CYS A 47 -3.78 3.78 -6.91
CA CYS A 47 -4.24 2.52 -7.46
C CYS A 47 -5.01 2.81 -8.76
N SER A 48 -4.55 2.24 -9.85
CA SER A 48 -5.20 2.32 -11.15
C SER A 48 -6.51 1.54 -11.16
N SER A 49 -7.40 1.85 -12.11
CA SER A 49 -8.66 1.13 -12.30
C SER A 49 -8.46 -0.36 -12.63
N SER A 50 -7.27 -0.75 -13.07
CA SER A 50 -6.83 -2.12 -13.32
C SER A 50 -6.33 -2.85 -12.05
N GLY A 51 -6.35 -2.19 -10.89
CA GLY A 51 -5.83 -2.74 -9.63
C GLY A 51 -4.31 -2.76 -9.56
N VAL A 52 -3.62 -1.92 -10.35
CA VAL A 52 -2.16 -1.80 -10.38
C VAL A 52 -1.74 -0.48 -9.73
N CYS A 53 -0.76 -0.50 -8.85
CA CYS A 53 -0.22 0.74 -8.27
C CYS A 53 0.58 1.50 -9.33
N GLU A 54 0.19 2.73 -9.62
CA GLU A 54 0.87 3.62 -10.56
C GLU A 54 1.51 4.79 -9.82
N CYS A 55 2.72 5.16 -10.25
CA CYS A 55 3.38 6.37 -9.80
C CYS A 55 2.65 7.62 -10.31
N SER A 56 2.64 8.69 -9.52
CA SER A 56 2.23 10.01 -10.00
C SER A 56 3.06 10.43 -11.21
N LYS A 57 2.43 11.09 -12.19
CA LYS A 57 3.11 11.56 -13.41
C LYS A 57 4.33 12.42 -13.06
N GLY A 58 5.52 11.90 -13.32
CA GLY A 58 6.80 12.56 -13.06
C GLY A 58 7.69 11.90 -12.00
N THR A 59 7.22 10.87 -11.30
CA THR A 59 8.07 10.10 -10.38
C THR A 59 8.44 8.75 -10.98
N VAL A 60 9.74 8.45 -11.04
CA VAL A 60 10.25 7.13 -11.40
C VAL A 60 10.36 6.29 -10.12
N PRO A 61 9.92 5.01 -10.13
CA PRO A 61 10.17 4.14 -8.99
C PRO A 61 11.68 4.05 -8.77
N SER A 62 12.14 4.49 -7.60
CA SER A 62 13.56 4.35 -7.25
C SER A 62 13.79 2.87 -6.96
N ARG A 63 14.33 2.18 -7.95
CA ARG A 63 14.74 0.78 -7.84
C ARG A 63 16.17 0.77 -7.29
N THR A 64 16.32 0.74 -5.96
CA THR A 64 17.59 0.41 -5.29
C THR A 64 17.74 -1.09 -5.14
#